data_AF-A0AAU5Y331-F1
#
_entry.id   AF-A0AAU5Y331-F1
#
_cell.length_a   1.000
_cell.length_b   1.000
_cell.length_c   1.000
_cell.angle_alpha   90.00
_cell.angle_beta   90.00
_cell.angle_gamma   90.00
#
_symmetry.space_group_name_H-M   'P 1'
#
loop_
_entity.id
_entity.type
_entity.pdbx_description
1 polymer ?
#
loop_
_entity_poly.entity_id
_entity_poly.type
_entity_poly.pdbx_seq_one_letter_code
_entity_poly.pdbx_strand_id
1 'polypeptide(L)'
;MDGFTEYVTTRAGWLRKVAYLLCGGWHRADDLVQTAITRLYANWSRATRADNLDGYARRTLVNTYLAEQRTSWWKRVDLRGADHDPSPAPGPDLDTALDLRAALDRLPARQRATVVQRYFGADQQQSCCASPGR
;
A
#
# COMPACT_ATOMS: atom_id res chain seq x y z
N MET A 1 22.85 6.83 1.69
CA MET A 1 21.54 7.46 1.96
C MET A 1 20.78 7.67 0.66
N ASP A 2 21.46 8.05 -0.41
CA ASP A 2 20.85 8.45 -1.69
C ASP A 2 19.95 7.39 -2.33
N GLY A 3 20.36 6.11 -2.31
CA GLY A 3 19.56 5.03 -2.89
C GLY A 3 18.20 4.78 -2.20
N PHE A 4 18.05 5.15 -0.92
CA PHE A 4 16.74 5.07 -0.26
C PHE A 4 15.83 6.20 -0.75
N THR A 5 16.34 7.43 -0.78
CA THR A 5 15.58 8.60 -1.22
C THR A 5 15.12 8.43 -2.65
N GLU A 6 16.00 8.01 -3.57
CA GLU A 6 15.67 7.74 -4.97
C GLU A 6 14.57 6.67 -5.13
N TYR A 7 14.68 5.58 -4.36
CA TYR A 7 13.66 4.54 -4.37
C TYR A 7 12.30 5.07 -3.89
N VAL A 8 12.29 5.79 -2.77
CA VAL A 8 11.05 6.29 -2.17
C VAL A 8 10.41 7.36 -3.04
N THR A 9 11.16 8.31 -3.60
CA THR A 9 10.59 9.34 -4.49
C THR A 9 9.94 8.70 -5.72
N THR A 10 10.53 7.63 -6.24
CA THR A 10 10.00 6.89 -7.39
C THR A 10 8.77 6.03 -7.03
N ARG A 11 8.73 5.44 -5.84
CA ARG A 11 7.70 4.46 -5.45
C ARG A 11 6.61 4.98 -4.51
N ALA A 12 6.75 6.19 -3.96
CA ALA A 12 5.80 6.76 -3.00
C ALA A 12 4.37 6.83 -3.57
N GLY A 13 4.21 7.30 -4.81
CA GLY A 13 2.90 7.38 -5.47
C GLY A 13 2.23 6.01 -5.61
N TRP A 14 3.00 4.98 -5.98
CA TRP A 14 2.50 3.61 -6.07
C TRP A 14 2.12 3.05 -4.69
N LEU A 15 2.96 3.22 -3.68
CA LEU A 15 2.66 2.81 -2.30
C LEU A 15 1.40 3.49 -1.76
N ARG A 16 1.18 4.77 -2.11
CA ARG A 16 -0.02 5.54 -1.75
C ARG A 16 -1.29 4.97 -2.39
N LYS A 17 -1.25 4.58 -3.66
CA LYS A 17 -2.37 3.90 -4.32
C LYS A 17 -2.70 2.57 -3.63
N VAL A 18 -1.68 1.77 -3.31
CA VAL A 18 -1.85 0.50 -2.58
C VAL A 18 -2.46 0.75 -1.19
N ALA A 19 -1.97 1.76 -0.47
CA ALA A 19 -2.48 2.15 0.84
C ALA A 19 -3.95 2.63 0.78
N TYR A 20 -4.31 3.38 -0.27
CA TYR A 20 -5.68 3.79 -0.50
C TYR A 20 -6.63 2.60 -0.67
N LEU A 21 -6.23 1.58 -1.43
CA LEU A 21 -7.02 0.35 -1.60
C LEU A 21 -7.19 -0.44 -0.29
N LEU A 22 -6.26 -0.30 0.66
CA LEU A 22 -6.36 -0.91 1.99
C LEU A 22 -7.26 -0.09 2.95
N CYS A 23 -7.09 1.23 2.97
CA CYS A 23 -7.66 2.12 3.99
C CYS A 23 -8.97 2.82 3.55
N GLY A 24 -9.10 3.20 2.28
CA GLY A 24 -10.25 3.94 1.71
C GLY A 24 -10.34 5.42 2.00
N GLY A 25 -9.29 6.03 2.55
CA GLY A 25 -9.19 7.47 2.71
C GLY A 25 -7.77 7.92 2.43
N TRP A 26 -7.61 9.06 1.77
CA TRP A 26 -6.29 9.57 1.37
C TRP A 26 -5.43 9.95 2.57
N HIS A 27 -5.98 10.59 3.58
CA HIS A 27 -5.24 10.90 4.81
C HIS A 27 -4.74 9.63 5.52
N ARG A 28 -5.63 8.63 5.70
CA ARG A 28 -5.22 7.32 6.25
C ARG A 28 -4.20 6.59 5.37
N ALA A 29 -4.28 6.76 4.06
CA ALA A 29 -3.31 6.18 3.14
C ALA A 29 -1.94 6.86 3.28
N ASP A 30 -1.91 8.18 3.38
CA ASP A 30 -0.69 8.96 3.60
C ASP A 30 -0.02 8.59 4.92
N ASP A 31 -0.78 8.54 6.02
CA ASP A 31 -0.26 8.12 7.34
C ASP A 31 0.33 6.71 7.32
N LEU A 32 -0.38 5.78 6.66
CA LEU A 32 0.06 4.41 6.50
C LEU A 32 1.36 4.32 5.69
N VAL A 33 1.46 5.07 4.59
CA VAL A 33 2.66 5.14 3.75
C VAL A 33 3.83 5.73 4.54
N GLN A 34 3.63 6.82 5.27
CA GLN A 34 4.67 7.44 6.11
C GLN A 34 5.22 6.44 7.14
N THR A 35 4.32 5.74 7.83
CA THR A 35 4.70 4.72 8.82
C THR A 35 5.46 3.56 8.16
N ALA A 36 5.02 3.11 6.99
CA ALA A 36 5.67 2.04 6.25
C ALA A 36 7.05 2.44 5.72
N ILE A 37 7.21 3.64 5.17
CA ILE A 37 8.50 4.19 4.71
C ILE A 37 9.46 4.32 5.88
N THR A 38 9.00 4.79 7.05
CA THR A 38 9.82 4.88 8.27
C THR A 38 10.35 3.50 8.68
N ARG A 39 9.50 2.47 8.63
CA ARG A 39 9.91 1.07 8.92
C ARG A 39 10.83 0.50 7.85
N LEU A 40 10.60 0.84 6.59
CA LEU A 40 11.44 0.44 5.47
C LEU A 40 12.83 1.04 5.61
N TYR A 41 12.92 2.32 5.97
CA TYR A 41 14.17 3.03 6.25
C TYR A 41 14.98 2.33 7.35
N ALA A 42 14.33 2.03 8.48
CA ALA A 42 14.96 1.31 9.60
C ALA A 42 15.48 -0.08 9.21
N ASN A 43 14.94 -0.69 8.15
CA ASN A 43 15.34 -2.00 7.64
C ASN A 43 15.98 -1.94 6.25
N TRP A 44 16.45 -0.77 5.82
CA TRP A 44 16.85 -0.55 4.42
C TRP A 44 17.97 -1.50 3.97
N SER A 45 18.95 -1.74 4.84
CA SER A 45 20.06 -2.68 4.56
C SER A 45 19.61 -4.12 4.32
N ARG A 46 18.50 -4.54 4.92
CA ARG A 46 17.89 -5.86 4.68
C ARG A 46 17.04 -5.83 3.41
N ALA A 47 16.32 -4.74 3.19
CA ALA A 47 15.45 -4.56 2.03
C ALA A 47 16.24 -4.58 0.71
N THR A 48 17.39 -3.91 0.65
CA THR A 48 18.25 -3.88 -0.55
C THR A 48 18.93 -5.22 -0.85
N ARG A 49 18.97 -6.13 0.12
CA ARG A 49 19.50 -7.49 -0.05
C ARG A 49 18.43 -8.50 -0.45
N ALA A 50 17.16 -8.09 -0.49
CA ALA A 50 16.07 -8.95 -0.94
C ALA A 50 16.05 -8.98 -2.47
N ASP A 51 15.69 -10.13 -3.03
CA ASP A 51 15.57 -10.31 -4.50
C ASP A 51 14.51 -9.38 -5.12
N ASN A 52 13.54 -8.92 -4.32
CA ASN A 52 12.49 -8.01 -4.76
C ASN A 52 12.23 -6.92 -3.72
N LEU A 53 12.83 -5.75 -3.94
CA LEU A 53 12.67 -4.58 -3.08
C LEU A 53 11.22 -4.05 -3.05
N ASP A 54 10.53 -4.02 -4.20
CA ASP A 54 9.12 -3.60 -4.27
C ASP A 54 8.19 -4.54 -3.52
N GLY A 55 8.46 -5.84 -3.60
CA GLY A 55 7.79 -6.86 -2.81
C GLY A 55 8.00 -6.66 -1.31
N TYR A 56 9.22 -6.32 -0.91
CA TYR A 56 9.57 -6.02 0.49
C TYR A 56 8.87 -4.75 1.00
N ALA A 57 8.89 -3.67 0.22
CA ALA A 57 8.22 -2.41 0.56
C ALA A 57 6.70 -2.60 0.70
N ARG A 58 6.07 -3.30 -0.25
CA ARG A 58 4.63 -3.63 -0.18
C ARG A 58 4.30 -4.52 1.01
N ARG A 59 5.14 -5.53 1.31
CA ARG A 59 4.95 -6.37 2.50
C ARG A 59 5.03 -5.53 3.77
N THR A 60 5.97 -4.60 3.85
CA THR A 60 6.08 -3.65 4.97
C THR A 60 4.82 -2.81 5.13
N LEU A 61 4.27 -2.29 4.02
CA LEU A 61 3.01 -1.54 3.99
C LEU A 61 1.82 -2.36 4.51
N VAL A 62 1.62 -3.56 3.95
CA VAL A 62 0.51 -4.46 4.35
C VAL A 62 0.62 -4.88 5.82
N ASN A 63 1.82 -5.22 6.27
CA ASN A 63 2.05 -5.59 7.68
C ASN A 63 1.75 -4.43 8.63
N THR A 64 2.07 -3.20 8.21
CA THR A 64 1.76 -1.99 8.99
C THR A 64 0.25 -1.78 9.09
N TYR A 65 -0.48 -1.90 7.97
CA TYR A 65 -1.94 -1.84 7.95
C TYR A 65 -2.57 -2.90 8.87
N LEU A 66 -2.14 -4.16 8.76
CA LEU A 66 -2.69 -5.24 9.58
C LEU A 66 -2.40 -5.03 11.08
N ALA A 67 -1.24 -4.47 11.42
CA ALA A 67 -0.90 -4.13 12.80
C ALA A 67 -1.82 -3.02 13.34
N GLU A 68 -2.06 -1.96 12.56
CA GLU A 68 -3.01 -0.89 12.91
C GLU A 68 -4.43 -1.41 13.07
N GLN A 69 -4.89 -2.28 12.16
CA GLN A 69 -6.22 -2.89 12.25
C GLN A 69 -6.35 -3.77 13.49
N ARG A 70 -5.28 -4.49 13.88
CA ARG A 70 -5.27 -5.29 15.10
C ARG A 70 -5.37 -4.39 16.33
N THR A 71 -4.51 -3.38 16.47
CA THR A 71 -4.55 -2.39 17.55
C THR A 71 -5.90 -1.66 17.60
N SER A 72 -6.41 -1.29 16.44
CA SER A 72 -7.72 -0.65 16.30
C SER A 72 -8.86 -1.60 16.63
N TRP A 73 -8.77 -2.91 16.39
CA TRP A 73 -9.77 -3.88 16.84
C TRP A 73 -9.79 -4.01 18.38
N TRP A 74 -8.60 -4.02 19.00
CA TRP A 74 -8.49 -3.95 20.47
C TRP A 74 -9.07 -2.64 21.02
N LYS A 75 -8.97 -1.52 20.28
CA LYS A 75 -9.59 -0.23 20.62
C LYS A 75 -11.08 -0.13 20.22
N ARG A 76 -11.53 -0.77 19.14
CA ARG A 76 -12.90 -0.73 18.55
C ARG A 76 -13.92 -1.64 19.22
N VAL A 77 -13.53 -2.30 20.32
CA VAL A 77 -14.53 -2.62 21.36
C VAL A 77 -15.17 -1.32 21.88
N ASP A 78 -14.62 -0.15 21.55
CA ASP A 78 -15.10 1.19 21.89
C ASP A 78 -15.11 2.13 20.66
N LEU A 79 -16.20 2.15 19.87
CA LEU A 79 -16.54 3.14 18.80
C LEU A 79 -16.12 2.84 17.34
N ARG A 80 -17.12 2.64 16.46
CA ARG A 80 -16.98 2.56 14.99
C ARG A 80 -17.40 3.86 14.32
N GLY A 81 -16.51 4.44 13.49
CA GLY A 81 -16.84 5.45 12.50
C GLY A 81 -15.77 5.46 11.41
N ALA A 82 -16.16 5.21 10.16
CA ALA A 82 -15.27 5.32 9.02
C ALA A 82 -15.59 6.65 8.34
N ASP A 83 -14.83 7.69 8.67
CA ASP A 83 -14.96 8.98 8.00
C ASP A 83 -14.38 8.87 6.58
N HIS A 84 -15.19 9.33 5.63
CA HIS A 84 -14.86 9.50 4.22
C HIS A 84 -14.55 10.98 4.00
N ASP A 85 -13.35 11.28 3.52
CA ASP A 85 -12.85 12.65 3.32
C ASP A 85 -12.66 12.91 1.82
N PRO A 86 -12.84 14.15 1.31
CA PRO A 86 -12.88 14.42 -0.12
C PRO A 86 -11.48 14.38 -0.76
N SER A 87 -11.46 13.90 -2.01
CA SER A 87 -10.27 13.52 -2.78
C SER A 87 -9.48 14.71 -3.36
N PRO A 88 -8.14 14.66 -3.42
CA PRO A 88 -7.37 15.49 -4.35
C PRO A 88 -7.36 14.88 -5.77
N ALA A 89 -7.56 15.75 -6.77
CA ALA A 89 -7.51 15.63 -8.25
C ALA A 89 -7.73 14.24 -8.92
N PRO A 90 -8.79 14.08 -9.76
CA PRO A 90 -9.01 12.86 -10.53
C PRO A 90 -7.97 12.66 -11.63
N GLY A 91 -7.34 11.48 -11.65
CA GLY A 91 -6.73 10.91 -12.86
C GLY A 91 -7.63 9.80 -13.44
N PRO A 92 -7.46 9.39 -14.70
CA PRO A 92 -8.30 8.37 -15.35
C PRO A 92 -8.28 6.99 -14.66
N ASP A 93 -7.28 6.74 -13.83
CA ASP A 93 -7.10 5.52 -13.02
C ASP A 93 -7.94 5.54 -11.71
N LEU A 94 -8.55 6.70 -11.37
CA LEU A 94 -9.28 6.89 -10.11
C LEU A 94 -10.63 6.18 -10.11
N ASP A 95 -11.38 6.23 -11.22
CA ASP A 95 -12.71 5.61 -11.30
C ASP A 95 -12.60 4.08 -11.18
N THR A 96 -11.61 3.47 -11.84
CA THR A 96 -11.31 2.04 -11.69
C THR A 96 -10.86 1.70 -10.26
N ALA A 97 -10.07 2.57 -9.64
CA ALA A 97 -9.65 2.39 -8.25
C ALA A 97 -10.81 2.53 -7.25
N LEU A 98 -11.80 3.39 -7.52
CA LEU A 98 -13.01 3.57 -6.72
C LEU A 98 -13.93 2.35 -6.80
N ASP A 99 -14.17 1.82 -8.01
CA ASP A 99 -14.96 0.60 -8.21
C ASP A 99 -14.30 -0.62 -7.55
N LEU A 100 -12.99 -0.77 -7.73
CA LEU A 100 -12.21 -1.81 -7.05
C LEU A 100 -12.28 -1.63 -5.52
N ARG A 101 -12.22 -0.39 -5.03
CA ARG A 101 -12.30 -0.09 -3.60
C ARG A 101 -13.65 -0.47 -3.01
N ALA A 102 -14.75 -0.16 -3.70
CA ALA A 102 -16.10 -0.52 -3.27
C ALA A 102 -16.28 -2.04 -3.17
N ALA A 103 -15.69 -2.80 -4.11
CA ALA A 103 -15.66 -4.25 -4.02
C ALA A 103 -14.83 -4.75 -2.82
N LEU A 104 -13.65 -4.14 -2.57
CA LEU A 104 -12.76 -4.47 -1.45
C LEU A 104 -13.36 -4.15 -0.08
N ASP A 105 -14.27 -3.18 0.03
CA ASP A 105 -14.90 -2.82 1.31
C ASP A 105 -15.78 -3.91 1.90
N ARG A 106 -16.30 -4.79 1.03
CA ARG A 106 -17.10 -5.96 1.44
C ARG A 106 -16.25 -7.04 2.11
N LEU A 107 -14.93 -6.92 2.06
CA LEU A 107 -14.00 -7.90 2.62
C LEU A 107 -13.47 -7.47 3.99
N PRO A 108 -13.36 -8.41 4.96
CA PRO A 108 -12.54 -8.24 6.15
C PRO A 108 -11.10 -7.82 5.81
N ALA A 109 -10.47 -7.05 6.68
CA ALA A 109 -9.14 -6.46 6.46
C ALA A 109 -8.06 -7.47 6.00
N ARG A 110 -8.07 -8.70 6.53
CA ARG A 110 -7.11 -9.74 6.13
C ARG A 110 -7.35 -10.25 4.71
N GLN A 111 -8.62 -10.44 4.32
CA GLN A 111 -8.97 -10.85 2.96
C GLN A 111 -8.65 -9.75 1.94
N ARG A 112 -8.96 -8.50 2.30
CA ARG A 112 -8.60 -7.30 1.52
C ARG A 112 -7.11 -7.22 1.26
N ALA A 113 -6.29 -7.37 2.30
CA ALA A 113 -4.85 -7.39 2.18
C ALA A 113 -4.34 -8.49 1.23
N THR A 114 -4.90 -9.71 1.31
CA THR A 114 -4.55 -10.81 0.40
C THR A 114 -4.89 -10.48 -1.06
N VAL A 115 -6.08 -9.94 -1.33
CA VAL A 115 -6.49 -9.58 -2.70
C VAL A 115 -5.59 -8.49 -3.26
N VAL A 116 -5.34 -7.43 -2.50
CA VAL A 116 -4.43 -6.34 -2.89
C VAL A 116 -3.02 -6.88 -3.14
N GLN A 117 -2.51 -7.73 -2.25
CA GLN A 117 -1.18 -8.33 -2.41
C GLN A 117 -1.08 -9.22 -3.66
N ARG A 118 -2.14 -9.96 -4.00
CA ARG A 118 -2.19 -10.79 -5.21
C ARG A 118 -2.26 -9.94 -6.48
N TYR A 119 -3.10 -8.91 -6.50
CA TYR A 119 -3.27 -8.01 -7.64
C TYR A 119 -1.94 -7.33 -8.01
N PHE A 120 -1.27 -6.69 -7.05
CA PHE A 120 0.02 -6.03 -7.27
C PHE A 120 1.22 -6.99 -7.29
N GLY A 121 1.03 -8.24 -6.88
CA GLY A 121 2.03 -9.30 -7.02
C GLY A 121 2.09 -9.84 -8.44
N ALA A 122 0.93 -9.95 -9.13
CA ALA A 122 0.83 -10.43 -10.50
C ALA A 122 1.28 -9.38 -11.53
N ASP A 123 1.07 -8.10 -11.24
CA ASP A 123 1.47 -6.97 -12.10
C ASP A 123 3.01 -6.86 -12.29
N GLN A 124 3.77 -7.22 -11.26
CA GLN A 124 5.25 -7.25 -11.31
C GLN A 124 5.80 -8.28 -12.31
N GLN A 125 5.01 -9.31 -12.65
CA GLN A 125 5.39 -10.27 -13.70
C GLN A 125 5.29 -9.65 -15.10
N GLN A 126 4.43 -8.63 -15.30
CA GLN A 126 4.22 -7.97 -16.58
C GLN A 126 5.33 -6.95 -16.89
N SER A 127 5.89 -6.25 -15.89
CA SER A 127 7.07 -5.39 -16.09
C SER A 127 8.34 -6.18 -16.42
N CYS A 128 8.53 -7.40 -15.88
CA CYS A 128 9.66 -8.26 -16.28
C CYS A 128 9.56 -8.73 -17.74
N CYS A 129 8.35 -8.86 -18.28
CA CYS A 129 8.13 -9.21 -19.68
C CYS A 129 8.20 -7.99 -20.63
N ALA A 130 8.28 -6.77 -20.10
CA ALA A 130 8.25 -5.51 -20.86
C ALA A 130 9.63 -4.86 -21.05
N SER A 131 10.73 -5.53 -20.74
CA SER A 131 12.06 -5.10 -21.20
C SER A 131 12.28 -5.55 -22.64
N PRO A 132 12.26 -4.66 -23.65
CA PRO A 132 12.70 -5.04 -24.98
C PRO A 132 14.22 -5.23 -24.90
N GLY A 133 14.66 -6.43 -25.26
CA GLY A 133 16.08 -6.72 -25.41
C GLY A 133 16.70 -5.88 -26.52
N ARG A 134 17.81 -5.23 -26.15
CA ARG A 134 18.93 -4.78 -26.98
C ARG A 134 18.70 -3.63 -27.96
#